data_AF-G7J5A7-F1
#
_entry.id   AF-G7J5A7-F1
#
_cell.length_a   1.000
_cell.length_b   1.000
_cell.length_c   1.000
_cell.angle_alpha   90.00
_cell.angle_beta   90.00
_cell.angle_gamma   90.00
#
_symmetry.space_group_name_H-M   'P 1'
#
loop_
_entity.id
_entity.type
_entity.pdbx_description
1 polymer ?
#
loop_
_entity_poly.entity_id
_entity_poly.type
_entity_poly.pdbx_seq_one_letter_code
_entity_poly.pdbx_strand_id
1 'polypeptide(L)'
;MIFIFIFRKIIGARYYPNPDANATTTNTVRDTYGHGTHTASTAAGNVVSGASYYGLAEGTAKAFDNAIFDGVDVLAISLGAHSFFRPDLTTDPIVIGAFHAVEHGIVVVCSAGNDGPTQSTVVNDAPWILTVVATTIDCDMQSNVVLGSGKVIEVQFITLTLQYSNMSIQQGNNPVATILPTVTIIDYKPAPMVATFSSRGPSALSRNILKPDIAAPGVAILASWIGNDVTDVPKGKKPSPYNFKSGTSMSCPHVSGVAGRIKFKNPIWSASAIRSASAAQINNMKAPITTNLGSIATPYDYGAGEITTTEPFQPGLVYETSTIDYLNYLCYIGLNTTTVKIISKTAPDSFNCPKDSTIDHVSNINYPSIAISNFIGKETKNVSRIVTKVGEEDEIVYMAIVDAPNGVKIQLIPEKLEFTKNI
;
A
#
# COMPACT_ATOMS: atom_id res chain seq x y z
N MET A 1 16.22 0.24 5.43
CA MET A 1 17.42 -0.47 4.89
C MET A 1 17.21 -0.67 3.40
N ILE A 2 18.26 -0.60 2.58
CA ILE A 2 18.18 -0.91 1.14
C ILE A 2 18.88 -2.25 0.91
N PHE A 3 18.09 -3.28 0.60
CA PHE A 3 18.55 -4.66 0.46
C PHE A 3 18.96 -4.99 -0.95
N ILE A 4 20.19 -5.47 -1.05
CA ILE A 4 20.72 -6.27 -2.15
C ILE A 4 21.88 -7.08 -1.49
N PHE A 5 22.30 -8.30 -1.85
CA PHE A 5 23.42 -9.04 -1.20
C PHE A 5 23.82 -10.37 -1.91
N ILE A 6 24.99 -10.42 -2.56
CA ILE A 6 25.55 -11.54 -3.37
C ILE A 6 25.07 -12.95 -2.97
N PHE A 7 24.08 -13.49 -3.71
CA PHE A 7 23.80 -14.93 -3.91
C PHE A 7 22.87 -15.15 -5.13
N ARG A 8 23.09 -14.42 -6.25
CA ARG A 8 22.16 -14.26 -7.41
C ARG A 8 20.74 -13.74 -7.11
N LYS A 9 20.26 -13.85 -5.87
CA LYS A 9 18.91 -13.47 -5.41
C LYS A 9 18.86 -12.07 -4.85
N ILE A 10 19.79 -11.80 -3.94
CA ILE A 10 20.13 -10.47 -3.49
C ILE A 10 21.50 -10.17 -4.18
N ILE A 11 21.78 -8.91 -4.58
CA ILE A 11 22.93 -8.57 -5.47
C ILE A 11 23.94 -7.45 -5.05
N GLY A 12 23.90 -6.88 -3.82
CA GLY A 12 24.90 -5.97 -3.19
C GLY A 12 24.40 -4.85 -2.20
N ALA A 13 24.49 -5.01 -0.87
CA ALA A 13 23.74 -4.21 0.13
C ALA A 13 24.35 -2.85 0.49
N ARG A 14 23.51 -1.95 1.01
CA ARG A 14 23.93 -0.69 1.64
C ARG A 14 23.22 -0.47 2.98
N TYR A 15 24.00 -0.02 3.96
CA TYR A 15 23.53 0.51 5.23
C TYR A 15 24.00 1.97 5.30
N TYR A 16 23.08 2.86 5.70
CA TYR A 16 23.33 4.29 5.83
C TYR A 16 23.17 4.62 7.32
N PRO A 17 24.28 4.84 8.07
CA PRO A 17 24.18 5.21 9.48
C PRO A 17 23.48 6.57 9.60
N ASN A 18 22.69 6.75 10.66
CA ASN A 18 22.28 8.08 11.09
C ASN A 18 23.53 8.80 11.64
N PRO A 19 23.98 9.92 11.05
CA PRO A 19 25.18 10.63 11.53
C PRO A 19 25.04 11.15 12.96
N ASP A 20 23.82 11.38 13.43
CA ASP A 20 23.52 11.92 14.76
C ASP A 20 23.22 10.83 15.80
N ALA A 21 23.24 9.55 15.41
CA ALA A 21 23.03 8.45 16.34
C ALA A 21 24.34 8.07 17.06
N ASN A 22 24.30 8.05 18.39
CA ASN A 22 25.36 7.44 19.19
C ASN A 22 25.63 6.00 18.71
N ALA A 23 26.90 5.63 18.57
CA ALA A 23 27.39 4.44 17.85
C ALA A 23 27.13 3.10 18.58
N THR A 24 25.91 2.85 19.04
CA THR A 24 25.45 1.62 19.69
C THR A 24 24.76 0.67 18.73
N THR A 25 24.26 1.14 17.59
CA THR A 25 23.79 0.26 16.52
C THR A 25 24.97 -0.31 15.75
N THR A 26 24.99 -1.62 15.52
CA THR A 26 26.01 -2.25 14.68
C THR A 26 25.93 -1.66 13.27
N ASN A 27 27.03 -1.05 12.79
CA ASN A 27 27.16 -0.48 11.45
C ASN A 27 27.19 -1.59 10.38
N THR A 28 26.05 -2.25 10.19
CA THR A 28 25.91 -3.43 9.36
C THR A 28 24.57 -3.46 8.64
N VAL A 29 24.66 -4.03 7.45
CA VAL A 29 23.57 -4.42 6.55
C VAL A 29 22.76 -5.63 7.05
N ARG A 30 23.20 -6.29 8.13
CA ARG A 30 22.46 -7.39 8.77
C ARG A 30 21.25 -6.84 9.52
N ASP A 31 20.07 -7.34 9.19
CA ASP A 31 18.86 -7.07 9.94
C ASP A 31 18.95 -7.71 11.34
N THR A 32 18.74 -6.89 12.37
CA THR A 32 18.72 -7.28 13.79
C THR A 32 17.34 -7.07 14.44
N TYR A 33 16.35 -6.62 13.66
CA TYR A 33 14.99 -6.31 14.11
C TYR A 33 13.91 -7.19 13.44
N GLY A 34 14.20 -7.74 12.26
CA GLY A 34 13.36 -8.70 11.53
C GLY A 34 12.40 -8.08 10.50
N HIS A 35 12.01 -6.82 10.67
CA HIS A 35 11.08 -6.13 9.75
C HIS A 35 11.60 -6.07 8.31
N GLY A 36 12.90 -5.84 8.12
CA GLY A 36 13.50 -5.82 6.79
C GLY A 36 13.51 -7.21 6.13
N THR A 37 13.79 -8.25 6.91
CA THR A 37 13.75 -9.65 6.48
C THR A 37 12.33 -10.08 6.08
N HIS A 38 11.33 -9.68 6.88
CA HIS A 38 9.92 -9.98 6.65
C HIS A 38 9.37 -9.31 5.39
N THR A 39 9.65 -8.01 5.23
CA THR A 39 9.20 -7.23 4.07
C THR A 39 9.90 -7.66 2.77
N ALA A 40 11.21 -7.90 2.79
CA ALA A 40 11.95 -8.37 1.63
C ALA A 40 11.53 -9.78 1.18
N SER A 41 11.27 -10.70 2.12
CA SER A 41 10.77 -12.04 1.81
C SER A 41 9.31 -12.04 1.35
N THR A 42 8.49 -11.09 1.78
CA THR A 42 7.12 -10.89 1.25
C THR A 42 7.15 -10.41 -0.20
N ALA A 43 8.00 -9.44 -0.54
CA ALA A 43 8.08 -8.89 -1.90
C ALA A 43 8.69 -9.87 -2.91
N ALA A 44 9.80 -10.52 -2.51
CA ALA A 44 10.68 -11.21 -3.42
C ALA A 44 11.26 -12.53 -2.85
N GLY A 45 10.69 -13.12 -1.80
CA GLY A 45 11.15 -14.39 -1.24
C GLY A 45 11.19 -15.54 -2.27
N ASN A 46 12.07 -16.51 -2.05
CA ASN A 46 12.02 -17.77 -2.81
C ASN A 46 10.85 -18.62 -2.34
N VAL A 47 10.41 -19.55 -3.19
CA VAL A 47 9.42 -20.57 -2.83
C VAL A 47 9.99 -21.48 -1.74
N VAL A 48 9.29 -21.63 -0.61
CA VAL A 48 9.65 -22.56 0.46
C VAL A 48 8.44 -23.37 0.91
N SER A 49 8.52 -24.68 0.69
CA SER A 49 7.54 -25.68 1.15
C SER A 49 7.68 -25.97 2.65
N GLY A 50 6.56 -26.18 3.36
CA GLY A 50 6.56 -26.47 4.80
C GLY A 50 6.87 -25.26 5.67
N ALA A 51 6.67 -24.05 5.15
CA ALA A 51 6.73 -22.83 5.95
C ALA A 51 5.54 -22.80 6.91
N SER A 52 5.79 -22.52 8.19
CA SER A 52 4.76 -22.38 9.24
C SER A 52 5.30 -21.56 10.41
N TYR A 53 4.41 -21.01 11.22
CA TYR A 53 4.76 -20.47 12.54
C TYR A 53 4.35 -21.48 13.63
N TYR A 54 5.28 -22.32 14.05
CA TYR A 54 5.04 -23.42 15.00
C TYR A 54 3.89 -24.38 14.61
N GLY A 55 3.64 -24.57 13.31
CA GLY A 55 2.54 -25.36 12.76
C GLY A 55 1.30 -24.56 12.33
N LEU A 56 1.25 -23.25 12.62
CA LEU A 56 0.20 -22.37 12.11
C LEU A 56 0.50 -21.94 10.67
N ALA A 57 -0.55 -21.91 9.85
CA ALA A 57 -0.52 -21.69 8.39
C ALA A 57 0.55 -22.52 7.67
N GLU A 58 0.63 -23.82 7.98
CA GLU A 58 1.52 -24.73 7.29
C GLU A 58 1.20 -24.80 5.79
N GLY A 59 2.18 -24.46 4.95
CA GLY A 59 1.98 -24.44 3.52
C GLY A 59 3.25 -24.11 2.74
N THR A 60 3.07 -23.58 1.52
CA THR A 60 4.18 -23.11 0.69
C THR A 60 4.21 -21.59 0.72
N ALA A 61 5.22 -21.02 1.37
CA ALA A 61 5.49 -19.60 1.29
C ALA A 61 6.05 -19.29 -0.12
N LYS A 62 5.38 -18.39 -0.85
CA LYS A 62 5.79 -17.95 -2.18
C LYS A 62 5.50 -16.46 -2.33
N ALA A 63 6.53 -15.69 -2.65
CA ALA A 63 6.37 -14.30 -3.07
C ALA A 63 5.99 -14.20 -4.56
N PHE A 64 5.98 -12.99 -5.10
CA PHE A 64 5.82 -12.80 -6.54
C PHE A 64 6.96 -13.50 -7.30
N ASP A 65 6.62 -14.05 -8.46
CA ASP A 65 7.43 -15.01 -9.21
C ASP A 65 8.81 -14.45 -9.62
N ASN A 66 9.70 -15.27 -10.18
CA ASN A 66 11.12 -14.95 -10.45
C ASN A 66 11.40 -13.76 -11.41
N ALA A 67 10.43 -12.89 -11.71
CA ALA A 67 10.58 -11.68 -12.53
C ALA A 67 11.50 -10.60 -11.90
N ILE A 68 11.64 -10.56 -10.57
CA ILE A 68 12.46 -9.53 -9.86
C ILE A 68 13.98 -9.74 -10.09
N PHE A 69 14.41 -10.86 -10.67
CA PHE A 69 15.82 -11.15 -10.93
C PHE A 69 16.37 -10.42 -12.17
N ASP A 70 15.52 -9.95 -13.08
CA ASP A 70 15.90 -9.47 -14.41
C ASP A 70 15.72 -7.95 -14.55
N GLY A 71 16.62 -7.18 -13.92
CA GLY A 71 16.89 -5.79 -14.29
C GLY A 71 15.76 -4.76 -14.13
N VAL A 72 14.77 -5.02 -13.25
CA VAL A 72 13.67 -4.08 -12.98
C VAL A 72 13.84 -3.34 -11.66
N ASP A 73 13.69 -2.02 -11.71
CA ASP A 73 13.80 -1.14 -10.53
C ASP A 73 12.41 -0.80 -9.95
N VAL A 74 12.15 -1.32 -8.75
CA VAL A 74 11.01 -0.94 -7.90
C VAL A 74 11.52 -0.70 -6.47
N LEU A 75 11.17 0.44 -5.89
CA LEU A 75 11.57 0.84 -4.55
C LEU A 75 10.41 0.63 -3.56
N ALA A 76 10.54 -0.38 -2.70
CA ALA A 76 9.58 -0.70 -1.65
C ALA A 76 9.98 -0.03 -0.32
N ILE A 77 9.14 0.86 0.20
CA ILE A 77 9.38 1.62 1.44
C ILE A 77 8.27 1.34 2.46
N SER A 78 8.48 0.31 3.30
CA SER A 78 7.59 -0.01 4.43
C SER A 78 7.80 0.91 5.65
N LEU A 79 8.03 2.20 5.41
CA LEU A 79 8.29 3.24 6.40
C LEU A 79 7.49 4.52 6.05
N GLY A 80 7.30 5.40 7.03
CA GLY A 80 6.64 6.69 6.86
C GLY A 80 6.69 7.52 8.14
N ALA A 81 6.30 8.79 8.06
CA ALA A 81 6.10 9.63 9.23
C ALA A 81 4.90 9.17 10.08
N HIS A 82 4.82 9.60 11.34
CA HIS A 82 3.58 9.46 12.13
C HIS A 82 2.55 10.50 11.63
N SER A 83 1.27 10.17 11.62
CA SER A 83 0.19 11.03 11.10
C SER A 83 0.08 12.41 11.76
N PHE A 84 0.55 12.56 13.01
CA PHE A 84 0.65 13.82 13.77
C PHE A 84 1.93 14.63 13.49
N PHE A 85 2.99 14.00 12.96
CA PHE A 85 4.31 14.61 12.75
C PHE A 85 4.75 14.44 11.30
N ARG A 86 3.98 15.04 10.38
CA ARG A 86 4.31 15.05 8.95
C ARG A 86 5.35 16.13 8.68
N PRO A 87 6.49 15.81 8.07
CA PRO A 87 7.39 16.84 7.55
C PRO A 87 6.67 17.62 6.44
N ASP A 88 7.14 18.84 6.18
CA ASP A 88 6.78 19.56 4.96
C ASP A 88 7.33 18.80 3.75
N LEU A 89 6.61 18.82 2.61
CA LEU A 89 7.02 18.17 1.37
C LEU A 89 8.44 18.56 0.92
N THR A 90 8.86 19.80 1.20
CA THR A 90 10.21 20.32 0.93
C THR A 90 11.29 19.77 1.85
N THR A 91 10.91 19.03 2.90
CA THR A 91 11.82 18.45 3.91
C THR A 91 11.67 16.94 4.09
N ASP A 92 10.60 16.33 3.57
CA ASP A 92 10.37 14.88 3.70
C ASP A 92 11.34 14.11 2.77
N PRO A 93 12.29 13.32 3.33
CA PRO A 93 13.29 12.62 2.54
C PRO A 93 12.71 11.45 1.75
N ILE A 94 11.57 10.87 2.17
CA ILE A 94 10.87 9.83 1.43
C ILE A 94 10.21 10.47 0.21
N VAL A 95 9.52 11.61 0.38
CA VAL A 95 8.83 12.29 -0.72
C VAL A 95 9.82 12.81 -1.78
N ILE A 96 10.92 13.45 -1.37
CA ILE A 96 11.97 13.94 -2.28
C ILE A 96 12.72 12.78 -2.95
N GLY A 97 13.11 11.75 -2.18
CA GLY A 97 13.78 10.57 -2.73
C GLY A 97 12.90 9.80 -3.71
N ALA A 98 11.60 9.69 -3.41
CA ALA A 98 10.63 9.06 -4.30
C ALA A 98 10.40 9.86 -5.59
N PHE A 99 10.41 11.20 -5.51
CA PHE A 99 10.26 12.06 -6.66
C PHE A 99 11.39 11.82 -7.67
N HIS A 100 12.65 11.87 -7.21
CA HIS A 100 13.82 11.59 -8.05
C HIS A 100 13.86 10.17 -8.62
N ALA A 101 13.42 9.18 -7.85
CA ALA A 101 13.31 7.80 -8.34
C ALA A 101 12.31 7.71 -9.50
N VAL A 102 11.15 8.38 -9.39
CA VAL A 102 10.14 8.42 -10.46
C VAL A 102 10.60 9.24 -11.67
N GLU A 103 11.37 10.32 -11.49
CA GLU A 103 12.06 11.03 -12.60
C GLU A 103 12.96 10.09 -13.41
N HIS A 104 13.49 9.02 -12.79
CA HIS A 104 14.35 8.02 -13.41
C HIS A 104 13.59 6.72 -13.78
N GLY A 105 12.25 6.75 -13.79
CA GLY A 105 11.42 5.63 -14.23
C GLY A 105 11.27 4.47 -13.24
N ILE A 106 11.74 4.66 -12.00
CA ILE A 106 11.63 3.69 -10.89
C ILE A 106 10.26 3.82 -10.24
N VAL A 107 9.54 2.72 -10.05
CA VAL A 107 8.26 2.72 -9.32
C VAL A 107 8.52 2.79 -7.82
N VAL A 108 7.88 3.71 -7.11
CA VAL A 108 8.02 3.83 -5.65
C VAL A 108 6.72 3.45 -4.96
N VAL A 109 6.79 2.44 -4.10
CA VAL A 109 5.66 1.90 -3.35
C VAL A 109 5.90 2.13 -1.85
N CYS A 110 4.96 2.77 -1.17
CA CYS A 110 5.07 3.08 0.25
C CYS A 110 3.88 2.59 1.05
N SER A 111 4.12 2.22 2.31
CA SER A 111 3.05 1.93 3.29
C SER A 111 2.26 3.19 3.66
N ALA A 112 0.94 3.11 3.75
CA ALA A 112 0.05 4.25 4.05
C ALA A 112 0.12 4.76 5.51
N GLY A 113 0.70 4.00 6.44
CA GLY A 113 0.70 4.29 7.88
C GLY A 113 -0.24 3.37 8.68
N ASN A 114 -0.09 3.36 10.00
CA ASN A 114 -0.83 2.46 10.91
C ASN A 114 -1.62 3.23 11.99
N ASP A 115 -2.04 4.45 11.69
CA ASP A 115 -2.67 5.38 12.64
C ASP A 115 -4.19 5.51 12.43
N GLY A 116 -4.79 4.59 11.69
CA GLY A 116 -6.23 4.48 11.48
C GLY A 116 -7.00 4.09 12.75
N PRO A 117 -8.35 4.13 12.73
CA PRO A 117 -9.21 4.29 11.55
C PRO A 117 -9.64 5.74 11.28
N THR A 118 -9.11 6.71 12.03
CA THR A 118 -9.49 8.13 11.90
C THR A 118 -9.16 8.67 10.51
N GLN A 119 -10.03 9.50 9.94
CA GLN A 119 -9.79 10.17 8.66
C GLN A 119 -8.55 11.07 8.70
N SER A 120 -7.96 11.32 7.53
CA SER A 120 -6.77 12.15 7.35
C SER A 120 -5.55 11.65 8.13
N THR A 121 -5.34 10.33 8.21
CA THR A 121 -4.19 9.69 8.90
C THR A 121 -3.17 9.07 7.94
N VAL A 122 -3.46 9.04 6.63
CA VAL A 122 -2.55 8.55 5.58
C VAL A 122 -1.28 9.40 5.51
N VAL A 123 -0.12 8.76 5.37
CA VAL A 123 1.18 9.36 5.09
C VAL A 123 1.76 8.81 3.80
N ASN A 124 2.93 9.30 3.37
CA ASN A 124 3.51 9.01 2.06
C ASN A 124 2.52 9.33 0.92
N ASP A 125 1.79 10.45 1.06
CA ASP A 125 0.60 10.81 0.29
C ASP A 125 0.89 11.69 -0.94
N ALA A 126 2.16 11.77 -1.37
CA ALA A 126 2.58 12.49 -2.57
C ALA A 126 2.11 11.78 -3.87
N PRO A 127 1.82 12.52 -4.95
CA PRO A 127 1.23 11.96 -6.18
C PRO A 127 2.20 11.23 -7.11
N TRP A 128 3.47 11.03 -6.73
CA TRP A 128 4.39 10.11 -7.42
C TRP A 128 4.61 8.81 -6.66
N ILE A 129 4.16 8.72 -5.40
CA ILE A 129 4.22 7.51 -4.58
C ILE A 129 2.96 6.66 -4.86
N LEU A 130 3.11 5.33 -4.89
CA LEU A 130 2.02 4.36 -4.81
C LEU A 130 1.81 3.97 -3.33
N THR A 131 0.75 4.52 -2.72
CA THR A 131 0.49 4.46 -1.27
C THR A 131 -0.48 3.32 -0.93
N VAL A 132 -0.02 2.36 -0.12
CA VAL A 132 -0.68 1.06 0.07
C VAL A 132 -1.23 0.89 1.49
N VAL A 133 -2.53 0.59 1.61
CA VAL A 133 -3.19 0.22 2.88
C VAL A 133 -3.19 -1.29 3.14
N ALA A 134 -3.55 -1.69 4.36
CA ALA A 134 -3.57 -3.08 4.81
C ALA A 134 -4.99 -3.63 4.90
N THR A 135 -5.20 -4.79 4.30
CA THR A 135 -6.43 -5.58 4.38
C THR A 135 -6.19 -6.95 5.01
N THR A 136 -7.27 -7.57 5.48
CA THR A 136 -7.29 -8.97 5.94
C THR A 136 -7.27 -9.94 4.77
N ILE A 137 -6.79 -11.16 5.02
CA ILE A 137 -6.90 -12.32 4.12
C ILE A 137 -7.97 -13.29 4.61
N ASP A 138 -8.27 -14.31 3.80
CA ASP A 138 -9.17 -15.42 4.12
C ASP A 138 -8.52 -16.53 4.95
N CYS A 139 -7.25 -16.37 5.33
CA CYS A 139 -6.56 -17.16 6.34
C CYS A 139 -6.57 -16.41 7.68
N ASP A 140 -7.45 -16.80 8.60
CA ASP A 140 -7.51 -16.28 9.97
C ASP A 140 -6.85 -17.26 10.96
N MET A 141 -6.49 -16.78 12.14
CA MET A 141 -6.00 -17.60 13.24
C MET A 141 -6.82 -17.32 14.49
N GLN A 142 -7.36 -18.37 15.09
CA GLN A 142 -8.33 -18.26 16.18
C GLN A 142 -7.94 -19.16 17.35
N SER A 143 -8.19 -18.69 18.57
CA SER A 143 -8.07 -19.46 19.81
C SER A 143 -9.32 -19.23 20.64
N ASN A 144 -9.84 -20.31 21.22
CA ASN A 144 -11.06 -20.25 22.02
C ASN A 144 -10.71 -20.20 23.51
N VAL A 145 -11.25 -19.21 24.22
CA VAL A 145 -11.12 -19.05 25.66
C VAL A 145 -12.39 -19.58 26.32
N VAL A 146 -12.25 -20.70 27.04
CA VAL A 146 -13.34 -21.32 27.79
C VAL A 146 -13.31 -20.79 29.23
N LEU A 147 -14.30 -19.99 29.62
CA LEU A 147 -14.45 -19.51 30.99
C LEU A 147 -14.92 -20.65 31.91
N GLY A 148 -14.64 -20.54 33.21
CA GLY A 148 -15.08 -21.51 34.22
C GLY A 148 -16.61 -21.67 34.35
N SER A 149 -17.40 -20.79 33.74
CA SER A 149 -18.85 -20.92 33.57
C SER A 149 -19.27 -21.81 32.39
N GLY A 150 -18.32 -22.35 31.62
CA GLY A 150 -18.55 -23.07 30.36
C GLY A 150 -18.76 -22.16 29.15
N LYS A 151 -18.85 -20.83 29.33
CA LYS A 151 -18.95 -19.88 28.22
C LYS A 151 -17.66 -19.87 27.40
N VAL A 152 -17.78 -20.06 26.09
CA VAL A 152 -16.68 -19.93 25.13
C VAL A 152 -16.65 -18.50 24.59
N ILE A 153 -15.45 -17.93 24.45
CA ILE A 153 -15.15 -16.68 23.77
C ILE A 153 -14.14 -16.99 22.67
N GLU A 154 -14.51 -16.73 21.42
CA GLU A 154 -13.61 -16.87 20.27
C GLU A 154 -12.70 -15.63 20.22
N VAL A 155 -11.38 -15.83 20.13
CA VAL A 155 -10.38 -14.76 20.11
C VAL A 155 -9.54 -14.91 18.85
N GLN A 156 -9.58 -13.89 17.99
CA GLN A 156 -8.73 -13.80 16.82
C GLN A 156 -7.30 -13.44 17.23
N PHE A 157 -6.31 -14.04 16.57
CA PHE A 157 -4.89 -13.77 16.81
C PHE A 157 -4.54 -12.28 16.60
N ILE A 158 -5.33 -11.61 15.75
CA ILE A 158 -5.24 -10.19 15.42
C ILE A 158 -5.60 -9.28 16.62
N THR A 159 -6.38 -9.75 17.61
CA THR A 159 -6.80 -8.95 18.80
C THR A 159 -6.04 -9.27 20.09
N LEU A 160 -5.05 -10.18 20.07
CA LEU A 160 -4.29 -10.59 21.25
C LEU A 160 -3.61 -9.44 22.03
N THR A 161 -3.34 -8.30 21.39
CA THR A 161 -2.70 -7.13 22.03
C THR A 161 -3.69 -6.14 22.68
N LEU A 162 -5.00 -6.20 22.39
CA LEU A 162 -5.94 -5.12 22.76
C LEU A 162 -7.23 -5.55 23.47
N GLN A 163 -7.51 -6.85 23.65
CA GLN A 163 -8.78 -7.30 24.23
C GLN A 163 -8.70 -7.80 25.68
N TYR A 164 -7.50 -7.90 26.27
CA TYR A 164 -7.32 -8.30 27.68
C TYR A 164 -7.63 -7.19 28.71
N SER A 165 -7.75 -5.92 28.29
CA SER A 165 -7.95 -4.77 29.18
C SER A 165 -9.41 -4.55 29.62
N ASN A 166 -10.40 -5.11 28.91
CA ASN A 166 -11.82 -4.84 29.15
C ASN A 166 -12.67 -6.08 29.52
N MET A 167 -12.05 -7.26 29.73
CA MET A 167 -12.75 -8.35 30.43
C MET A 167 -12.75 -8.08 31.93
N SER A 168 -13.70 -7.26 32.38
CA SER A 168 -14.09 -7.20 33.79
C SER A 168 -14.60 -8.57 34.21
N ILE A 169 -13.80 -9.31 34.98
CA ILE A 169 -14.12 -10.66 35.46
C ILE A 169 -15.16 -10.57 36.59
N GLN A 170 -16.38 -10.22 36.21
CA GLN A 170 -17.55 -10.13 37.06
C GLN A 170 -18.21 -11.51 37.17
N GLN A 171 -17.63 -12.40 37.99
CA GLN A 171 -18.34 -13.38 38.85
C GLN A 171 -17.38 -14.41 39.50
N GLY A 172 -17.47 -14.53 40.82
CA GLY A 172 -16.93 -15.65 41.60
C GLY A 172 -15.58 -15.40 42.29
N ASN A 173 -15.41 -16.02 43.47
CA ASN A 173 -14.09 -16.19 44.07
C ASN A 173 -13.29 -17.19 43.22
N ASN A 174 -12.08 -16.82 42.81
CA ASN A 174 -11.17 -17.59 41.94
C ASN A 174 -11.76 -17.94 40.55
N PRO A 175 -11.95 -16.94 39.67
CA PRO A 175 -12.29 -17.20 38.27
C PRO A 175 -11.15 -17.92 37.55
N VAL A 176 -11.49 -18.95 36.76
CA VAL A 176 -10.56 -19.72 35.93
C VAL A 176 -11.01 -19.61 34.46
N ALA A 177 -10.05 -19.58 33.53
CA ALA A 177 -10.30 -19.71 32.11
C ALA A 177 -9.22 -20.59 31.46
N THR A 178 -9.61 -21.35 30.44
CA THR A 178 -8.72 -22.22 29.66
C THR A 178 -8.61 -21.68 28.25
N ILE A 179 -7.39 -21.37 27.80
CA ILE A 179 -7.11 -20.97 26.42
C ILE A 179 -6.80 -22.23 25.61
N LEU A 180 -7.59 -22.50 24.57
CA LEU A 180 -7.36 -23.64 23.67
C LEU A 180 -6.25 -23.34 22.65
N PRO A 181 -5.57 -24.37 22.10
CA PRO A 181 -4.56 -24.17 21.06
C PRO A 181 -5.10 -23.33 19.89
N THR A 182 -4.29 -22.39 19.40
CA THR A 182 -4.62 -21.64 18.19
C THR A 182 -4.74 -22.58 17.01
N VAL A 183 -5.76 -22.36 16.17
CA VAL A 183 -5.98 -23.07 14.91
C VAL A 183 -5.95 -22.08 13.74
N THR A 184 -5.56 -22.57 12.56
CA THR A 184 -5.67 -21.82 11.31
C THR A 184 -7.03 -22.10 10.68
N ILE A 185 -7.76 -21.04 10.34
CA ILE A 185 -9.04 -21.08 9.63
C ILE A 185 -8.81 -20.58 8.21
N ILE A 186 -9.13 -21.41 7.23
CA ILE A 186 -9.12 -21.05 5.80
C ILE A 186 -10.53 -20.70 5.32
N ASP A 187 -10.64 -20.03 4.18
CA ASP A 187 -11.91 -19.52 3.62
C ASP A 187 -12.69 -18.57 4.55
N TYR A 188 -11.98 -17.85 5.44
CA TYR A 188 -12.57 -16.88 6.37
C TYR A 188 -13.31 -15.76 5.63
N LYS A 189 -14.48 -15.38 6.16
CA LYS A 189 -15.44 -14.47 5.51
C LYS A 189 -15.96 -13.41 6.48
N PRO A 190 -16.11 -12.15 6.06
CA PRO A 190 -15.68 -11.60 4.77
C PRO A 190 -14.16 -11.33 4.74
N ALA A 191 -13.55 -11.49 3.56
CA ALA A 191 -12.18 -11.04 3.28
C ALA A 191 -12.03 -10.61 1.80
N PRO A 192 -11.27 -9.54 1.48
CA PRO A 192 -10.61 -8.62 2.40
C PRO A 192 -11.57 -7.70 3.17
N MET A 193 -11.11 -7.26 4.35
CA MET A 193 -11.62 -6.10 5.09
C MET A 193 -10.48 -5.11 5.34
N VAL A 194 -10.75 -3.80 5.32
CA VAL A 194 -9.75 -2.76 5.62
C VAL A 194 -9.44 -2.73 7.11
N ALA A 195 -8.18 -3.04 7.45
CA ALA A 195 -7.69 -3.17 8.81
C ALA A 195 -7.93 -1.91 9.64
N THR A 196 -8.35 -2.06 10.90
CA THR A 196 -8.67 -0.92 11.78
C THR A 196 -7.49 0.06 11.92
N PHE A 197 -6.28 -0.47 12.10
CA PHE A 197 -5.06 0.36 12.20
C PHE A 197 -4.68 1.02 10.88
N SER A 198 -5.13 0.53 9.72
CA SER A 198 -4.63 1.05 8.44
C SER A 198 -5.04 2.52 8.31
N SER A 199 -4.07 3.40 8.09
CA SER A 199 -4.31 4.84 7.95
C SER A 199 -5.26 5.15 6.79
N ARG A 200 -6.08 6.20 6.95
CA ARG A 200 -7.17 6.59 6.03
C ARG A 200 -6.93 7.95 5.39
N GLY A 201 -7.48 8.13 4.20
CA GLY A 201 -7.57 9.44 3.54
C GLY A 201 -8.53 10.41 4.23
N PRO A 202 -8.67 11.64 3.69
CA PRO A 202 -7.96 12.19 2.53
C PRO A 202 -6.46 12.48 2.81
N SER A 203 -5.70 12.78 1.77
CA SER A 203 -4.33 13.32 1.88
C SER A 203 -4.32 14.65 2.64
N ALA A 204 -3.24 14.89 3.39
CA ALA A 204 -2.98 16.19 4.03
C ALA A 204 -2.26 17.17 3.09
N LEU A 205 -1.45 16.66 2.15
CA LEU A 205 -0.81 17.48 1.11
C LEU A 205 -1.83 18.10 0.15
N SER A 206 -2.79 17.31 -0.34
CA SER A 206 -3.93 17.85 -1.10
C SER A 206 -5.12 16.90 -1.11
N ARG A 207 -6.28 17.41 -0.69
CA ARG A 207 -7.57 16.70 -0.77
C ARG A 207 -8.09 16.51 -2.20
N ASN A 208 -7.40 17.07 -3.20
CA ASN A 208 -7.71 16.93 -4.63
C ASN A 208 -6.93 15.77 -5.30
N ILE A 209 -6.10 15.02 -4.55
CA ILE A 209 -5.62 13.68 -4.92
C ILE A 209 -6.22 12.67 -3.95
N LEU A 210 -6.79 11.59 -4.47
CA LEU A 210 -7.24 10.48 -3.63
C LEU A 210 -6.03 9.74 -3.05
N LYS A 211 -6.02 9.54 -1.73
CA LYS A 211 -5.10 8.65 -1.03
C LYS A 211 -5.88 7.86 0.04
N PRO A 212 -5.54 6.58 0.31
CA PRO A 212 -4.49 5.77 -0.34
C PRO A 212 -4.81 5.46 -1.82
N ASP A 213 -3.88 4.84 -2.54
CA ASP A 213 -4.08 4.46 -3.93
C ASP A 213 -4.67 3.06 -4.09
N ILE A 214 -4.25 2.10 -3.26
CA ILE A 214 -4.61 0.69 -3.41
C ILE A 214 -4.50 -0.06 -2.07
N ALA A 215 -5.22 -1.17 -1.95
CA ALA A 215 -5.14 -2.12 -0.85
C ALA A 215 -4.42 -3.42 -1.24
N ALA A 216 -3.81 -4.07 -0.25
CA ALA A 216 -3.19 -5.38 -0.40
C ALA A 216 -3.07 -6.09 0.97
N PRO A 217 -2.80 -7.40 0.99
CA PRO A 217 -2.72 -8.19 2.23
C PRO A 217 -1.71 -7.62 3.22
N GLY A 218 -2.19 -7.20 4.39
CA GLY A 218 -1.36 -6.54 5.40
C GLY A 218 -1.66 -6.95 6.84
N VAL A 219 -2.48 -7.97 7.06
CA VAL A 219 -2.83 -8.50 8.38
C VAL A 219 -2.45 -9.98 8.45
N ALA A 220 -1.77 -10.37 9.54
CA ALA A 220 -1.35 -11.75 9.80
C ALA A 220 -0.55 -12.39 8.64
N ILE A 221 0.39 -11.64 8.07
CA ILE A 221 1.24 -12.11 6.96
C ILE A 221 2.40 -12.95 7.51
N LEU A 222 2.49 -14.21 7.08
CA LEU A 222 3.62 -15.10 7.33
C LEU A 222 4.75 -14.78 6.36
N ALA A 223 5.92 -14.40 6.88
CA ALA A 223 7.14 -14.27 6.06
C ALA A 223 8.38 -14.59 6.90
N SER A 224 9.56 -14.54 6.27
CA SER A 224 10.83 -14.87 6.93
C SER A 224 11.14 -13.90 8.07
N TRP A 225 11.81 -14.41 9.10
CA TRP A 225 12.16 -13.66 10.31
C TRP A 225 13.62 -13.93 10.71
N ILE A 226 14.13 -13.10 11.63
CA ILE A 226 15.48 -13.29 12.19
C ILE A 226 15.51 -14.54 13.10
N GLY A 227 16.29 -15.54 12.72
CA GLY A 227 16.34 -16.85 13.40
C GLY A 227 16.98 -16.86 14.80
N ASN A 228 17.30 -15.70 15.37
CA ASN A 228 17.81 -15.52 16.72
C ASN A 228 16.87 -14.68 17.61
N ASP A 229 15.65 -14.38 17.15
CA ASP A 229 14.63 -13.75 17.99
C ASP A 229 14.13 -14.73 19.05
N VAL A 230 14.32 -14.37 20.32
CA VAL A 230 13.89 -15.16 21.48
C VAL A 230 12.59 -14.64 22.11
N THR A 231 11.98 -13.60 21.53
CA THR A 231 10.65 -13.14 21.94
C THR A 231 9.57 -14.14 21.52
N ASP A 232 8.57 -14.33 22.38
CA ASP A 232 7.39 -15.18 22.15
C ASP A 232 7.66 -16.64 21.69
N VAL A 233 8.87 -17.17 21.97
CA VAL A 233 9.22 -18.57 21.66
C VAL A 233 8.53 -19.52 22.65
N PRO A 234 7.70 -20.48 22.19
CA PRO A 234 7.04 -21.42 23.08
C PRO A 234 8.03 -22.29 23.86
N LYS A 235 7.70 -22.59 25.12
CA LYS A 235 8.57 -23.38 26.02
C LYS A 235 9.00 -24.70 25.38
N GLY A 236 10.31 -24.91 25.25
CA GLY A 236 10.89 -26.12 24.65
C GLY A 236 10.98 -26.11 23.12
N LYS A 237 10.58 -25.03 22.44
CA LYS A 237 10.84 -24.79 21.02
C LYS A 237 12.10 -23.95 20.82
N LYS A 238 12.59 -23.92 19.58
CA LYS A 238 13.63 -22.98 19.11
C LYS A 238 12.94 -21.76 18.48
N PRO A 239 13.62 -20.60 18.34
CA PRO A 239 13.19 -19.51 17.48
C PRO A 239 12.70 -19.99 16.11
N SER A 240 11.57 -19.42 15.66
CA SER A 240 11.02 -19.70 14.34
C SER A 240 11.75 -18.87 13.26
N PRO A 241 12.11 -19.46 12.10
CA PRO A 241 12.64 -18.72 10.96
C PRO A 241 11.57 -17.94 10.18
N TYR A 242 10.30 -18.04 10.59
CA TYR A 242 9.16 -17.27 10.09
C TYR A 242 8.47 -16.56 11.24
N ASN A 243 7.72 -15.49 10.95
CA ASN A 243 6.87 -14.82 11.92
C ASN A 243 5.64 -14.21 11.24
N PHE A 244 4.55 -14.06 12.00
CA PHE A 244 3.38 -13.31 11.59
C PHE A 244 3.53 -11.84 11.96
N LYS A 245 3.28 -10.95 11.00
CA LYS A 245 3.20 -9.50 11.26
C LYS A 245 2.00 -8.89 10.56
N SER A 246 1.53 -7.78 11.14
CA SER A 246 0.42 -6.96 10.63
C SER A 246 0.88 -5.51 10.55
N GLY A 247 0.45 -4.81 9.51
CA GLY A 247 0.81 -3.42 9.24
C GLY A 247 0.74 -3.13 7.74
N THR A 248 0.59 -1.85 7.38
CA THR A 248 0.77 -1.38 6.00
C THR A 248 2.19 -1.62 5.48
N SER A 249 3.15 -1.83 6.40
CA SER A 249 4.48 -2.36 6.10
C SER A 249 4.47 -3.74 5.42
N MET A 250 3.44 -4.57 5.63
CA MET A 250 3.31 -5.91 5.04
C MET A 250 2.49 -5.91 3.75
N SER A 251 1.62 -4.92 3.52
CA SER A 251 0.90 -4.77 2.25
C SER A 251 1.72 -4.06 1.16
N CYS A 252 2.53 -3.07 1.53
CA CYS A 252 3.52 -2.42 0.65
C CYS A 252 4.37 -3.41 -0.18
N PRO A 253 5.03 -4.44 0.41
CA PRO A 253 5.84 -5.39 -0.36
C PRO A 253 5.01 -6.30 -1.30
N HIS A 254 3.73 -6.56 -1.01
CA HIS A 254 2.86 -7.28 -1.95
C HIS A 254 2.67 -6.49 -3.26
N VAL A 255 2.26 -5.22 -3.14
CA VAL A 255 2.11 -4.32 -4.30
C VAL A 255 3.45 -4.10 -5.01
N SER A 256 4.56 -4.03 -4.28
CA SER A 256 5.90 -3.93 -4.85
C SER A 256 6.26 -5.12 -5.74
N GLY A 257 5.92 -6.35 -5.31
CA GLY A 257 6.13 -7.56 -6.10
C GLY A 257 5.24 -7.62 -7.36
N VAL A 258 3.98 -7.15 -7.27
CA VAL A 258 3.11 -6.99 -8.44
C VAL A 258 3.69 -5.96 -9.41
N ALA A 259 4.06 -4.76 -8.92
CA ALA A 259 4.64 -3.69 -9.72
C ALA A 259 5.93 -4.13 -10.44
N GLY A 260 6.81 -4.87 -9.76
CA GLY A 260 8.02 -5.44 -10.37
C GLY A 260 7.70 -6.42 -11.50
N ARG A 261 6.68 -7.27 -11.33
CA ARG A 261 6.21 -8.19 -12.37
C ARG A 261 5.54 -7.47 -13.55
N ILE A 262 4.84 -6.36 -13.32
CA ILE A 262 4.28 -5.51 -14.39
C ILE A 262 5.41 -4.84 -15.17
N LYS A 263 6.39 -4.25 -14.47
CA LYS A 263 7.57 -3.61 -15.08
C LYS A 263 8.39 -4.61 -15.90
N PHE A 264 8.54 -5.85 -15.43
CA PHE A 264 9.24 -6.91 -16.18
C PHE A 264 8.53 -7.25 -17.48
N LYS A 265 7.20 -7.37 -17.47
CA LYS A 265 6.41 -7.60 -18.69
C LYS A 265 6.36 -6.36 -19.61
N ASN A 266 6.44 -5.16 -19.04
CA ASN A 266 6.31 -3.90 -19.75
C ASN A 266 7.48 -2.95 -19.41
N PRO A 267 8.72 -3.21 -19.87
CA PRO A 267 9.91 -2.48 -19.42
C PRO A 267 9.86 -0.97 -19.69
N ILE A 268 9.18 -0.56 -20.78
CA ILE A 268 9.04 0.83 -21.19
C ILE A 268 7.96 1.60 -20.43
N TRP A 269 7.09 0.94 -19.65
CA TRP A 269 6.01 1.65 -18.95
C TRP A 269 6.54 2.59 -17.87
N SER A 270 5.95 3.77 -17.81
CA SER A 270 6.16 4.78 -16.77
C SER A 270 5.68 4.28 -15.40
N ALA A 271 6.19 4.88 -14.32
CA ALA A 271 5.74 4.54 -12.97
C ALA A 271 4.25 4.88 -12.74
N SER A 272 3.75 5.92 -13.42
CA SER A 272 2.34 6.30 -13.45
C SER A 272 1.47 5.28 -14.21
N ALA A 273 1.94 4.75 -15.36
CA ALA A 273 1.26 3.64 -16.05
C ALA A 273 1.13 2.39 -15.17
N ILE A 274 2.17 2.04 -14.40
CA ILE A 274 2.13 0.88 -13.50
C ILE A 274 1.19 1.11 -12.30
N ARG A 275 1.13 2.34 -11.76
CA ARG A 275 0.13 2.72 -10.76
C ARG A 275 -1.30 2.65 -11.30
N SER A 276 -1.49 2.82 -12.61
CA SER A 276 -2.81 2.80 -13.26
C SER A 276 -3.47 1.41 -13.32
N ALA A 277 -2.88 0.39 -12.68
CA ALA A 277 -3.43 -0.95 -12.55
C ALA A 277 -4.83 -0.99 -11.90
N SER A 278 -5.70 -1.86 -12.44
CA SER A 278 -7.02 -2.14 -11.88
C SER A 278 -6.95 -2.94 -10.58
N ALA A 279 -8.00 -2.84 -9.76
CA ALA A 279 -8.12 -3.50 -8.46
C ALA A 279 -9.58 -3.92 -8.19
N ALA A 280 -9.77 -4.95 -7.37
CA ALA A 280 -11.08 -5.48 -7.03
C ALA A 280 -11.72 -4.72 -5.85
N GLN A 281 -12.98 -4.33 -6.00
CA GLN A 281 -13.74 -3.58 -4.97
C GLN A 281 -14.69 -4.47 -4.15
N ILE A 282 -14.60 -5.79 -4.33
CA ILE A 282 -15.46 -6.79 -3.69
C ILE A 282 -14.66 -7.77 -2.84
N ASN A 283 -15.33 -8.33 -1.83
CA ASN A 283 -14.80 -9.41 -0.99
C ASN A 283 -15.16 -10.81 -1.53
N ASN A 284 -14.66 -11.85 -0.87
CA ASN A 284 -14.92 -13.26 -1.15
C ASN A 284 -16.38 -13.72 -0.90
N MET A 285 -17.28 -12.82 -0.48
CA MET A 285 -18.73 -13.01 -0.47
C MET A 285 -19.42 -12.32 -1.66
N LYS A 286 -18.66 -11.70 -2.59
CA LYS A 286 -19.14 -10.86 -3.70
C LYS A 286 -19.90 -9.60 -3.26
N ALA A 287 -19.69 -9.16 -2.02
CA ALA A 287 -20.18 -7.89 -1.49
C ALA A 287 -19.08 -6.83 -1.52
N PRO A 288 -19.39 -5.53 -1.43
CA PRO A 288 -18.37 -4.48 -1.31
C PRO A 288 -17.40 -4.73 -0.15
N ILE A 289 -16.15 -4.31 -0.30
CA ILE A 289 -15.16 -4.34 0.78
C ILE A 289 -15.68 -3.54 1.98
N THR A 290 -15.51 -4.07 3.19
CA THR A 290 -15.90 -3.42 4.44
C THR A 290 -14.67 -3.04 5.28
N THR A 291 -14.84 -2.17 6.27
CA THR A 291 -13.88 -2.03 7.36
C THR A 291 -14.04 -3.19 8.35
N ASN A 292 -13.03 -3.43 9.19
CA ASN A 292 -13.16 -4.36 10.34
C ASN A 292 -14.26 -3.98 11.35
N LEU A 293 -14.89 -2.81 11.24
CA LEU A 293 -16.05 -2.40 12.05
C LEU A 293 -17.40 -2.72 11.36
N GLY A 294 -17.37 -3.38 10.19
CA GLY A 294 -18.56 -3.78 9.43
C GLY A 294 -19.18 -2.70 8.55
N SER A 295 -18.66 -1.46 8.58
CA SER A 295 -19.09 -0.41 7.65
C SER A 295 -18.59 -0.70 6.23
N ILE A 296 -19.36 -0.34 5.19
CA ILE A 296 -18.86 -0.33 3.81
C ILE A 296 -17.63 0.58 3.75
N ALA A 297 -16.54 0.11 3.15
CA ALA A 297 -15.33 0.88 2.99
C ALA A 297 -15.41 1.75 1.73
N THR A 298 -14.77 2.92 1.81
CA THR A 298 -14.78 3.97 0.80
C THR A 298 -13.43 4.03 0.07
N PRO A 299 -13.32 4.82 -1.03
CA PRO A 299 -12.02 5.07 -1.66
C PRO A 299 -10.99 5.73 -0.73
N TYR A 300 -11.40 6.40 0.37
CA TYR A 300 -10.46 6.89 1.40
C TYR A 300 -9.95 5.78 2.34
N ASP A 301 -10.53 4.58 2.27
CA ASP A 301 -10.15 3.42 3.06
C ASP A 301 -9.28 2.43 2.27
N TYR A 302 -9.52 2.25 0.95
CA TYR A 302 -8.78 1.31 0.09
C TYR A 302 -8.26 1.86 -1.26
N GLY A 303 -8.51 3.12 -1.59
CA GLY A 303 -8.14 3.70 -2.88
C GLY A 303 -8.96 3.10 -4.03
N ALA A 304 -8.30 2.50 -5.03
CA ALA A 304 -8.95 1.84 -6.15
C ALA A 304 -9.62 0.50 -5.77
N GLY A 305 -9.09 -0.23 -4.78
CA GLY A 305 -9.54 -1.57 -4.38
C GLY A 305 -8.39 -2.45 -3.89
N GLU A 306 -8.66 -3.73 -3.68
CA GLU A 306 -7.66 -4.77 -3.40
C GLU A 306 -6.92 -5.18 -4.68
N ILE A 307 -5.59 -5.20 -4.66
CA ILE A 307 -4.77 -5.60 -5.81
C ILE A 307 -4.96 -7.10 -6.14
N THR A 308 -5.16 -7.42 -7.42
CA THR A 308 -5.30 -8.81 -7.89
C THR A 308 -4.05 -9.29 -8.64
N THR A 309 -3.93 -10.60 -8.86
CA THR A 309 -2.75 -11.22 -9.51
C THR A 309 -2.87 -11.34 -11.03
N THR A 310 -3.96 -10.84 -11.62
CA THR A 310 -4.32 -10.98 -13.04
C THR A 310 -4.69 -9.66 -13.71
N GLU A 311 -5.63 -8.88 -13.15
CA GLU A 311 -6.17 -7.67 -13.79
C GLU A 311 -5.10 -6.58 -14.05
N PRO A 312 -4.14 -6.31 -13.14
CA PRO A 312 -3.07 -5.33 -13.38
C PRO A 312 -2.19 -5.58 -14.61
N PHE A 313 -2.21 -6.79 -15.18
CA PHE A 313 -1.31 -7.17 -16.28
C PHE A 313 -1.87 -6.87 -17.67
N GLN A 314 -3.18 -6.58 -17.80
CA GLN A 314 -3.85 -6.27 -19.06
C GLN A 314 -4.92 -5.18 -18.84
N PRO A 315 -4.53 -3.94 -18.44
CA PRO A 315 -5.49 -2.89 -18.09
C PRO A 315 -6.19 -2.26 -19.30
N GLY A 316 -5.72 -2.50 -20.52
CA GLY A 316 -6.23 -1.93 -21.79
C GLY A 316 -5.88 -0.44 -21.98
N LEU A 317 -6.17 0.38 -20.97
CA LEU A 317 -5.87 1.81 -20.87
C LEU A 317 -5.05 2.11 -19.61
N VAL A 318 -4.19 3.12 -19.66
CA VAL A 318 -3.45 3.64 -18.51
C VAL A 318 -3.47 5.17 -18.44
N TYR A 319 -3.47 5.71 -17.23
CA TYR A 319 -3.34 7.16 -16.97
C TYR A 319 -1.86 7.52 -16.75
N GLU A 320 -1.21 8.02 -17.80
CA GLU A 320 0.19 8.45 -17.70
C GLU A 320 0.32 9.88 -17.17
N THR A 321 0.98 10.00 -16.03
CA THR A 321 1.38 11.28 -15.42
C THR A 321 2.82 11.57 -15.81
N SER A 322 3.09 12.73 -16.42
CA SER A 322 4.44 13.17 -16.81
C SER A 322 5.18 13.88 -15.66
N THR A 323 6.50 14.05 -15.79
CA THR A 323 7.27 14.87 -14.83
C THR A 323 6.75 16.30 -14.75
N ILE A 324 6.33 16.89 -15.87
CA ILE A 324 5.77 18.25 -15.90
C ILE A 324 4.47 18.35 -15.10
N ASP A 325 3.63 17.31 -15.10
CA ASP A 325 2.41 17.28 -14.27
C ASP A 325 2.74 17.28 -12.77
N TYR A 326 3.83 16.60 -12.37
CA TYR A 326 4.31 16.64 -10.99
C TYR A 326 4.97 17.99 -10.64
N LEU A 327 5.66 18.66 -11.56
CA LEU A 327 6.14 20.03 -11.32
C LEU A 327 4.97 21.01 -11.18
N ASN A 328 3.93 20.87 -12.01
CA ASN A 328 2.70 21.63 -11.92
C ASN A 328 1.95 21.37 -10.60
N TYR A 329 1.89 20.12 -10.13
CA TYR A 329 1.35 19.79 -8.80
C TYR A 329 2.02 20.62 -7.69
N LEU A 330 3.36 20.68 -7.68
CA LEU A 330 4.11 21.46 -6.70
C LEU A 330 3.69 22.94 -6.74
N CYS A 331 3.54 23.51 -7.94
CA CYS A 331 3.03 24.87 -8.12
C CYS A 331 1.59 25.04 -7.59
N TYR A 332 0.70 24.07 -7.84
CA TYR A 332 -0.71 24.11 -7.43
C TYR A 332 -0.91 24.02 -5.91
N ILE A 333 0.00 23.33 -5.19
CA ILE A 333 0.01 23.33 -3.71
C ILE A 333 0.72 24.55 -3.11
N GLY A 334 1.18 25.50 -3.92
CA GLY A 334 1.69 26.81 -3.49
C GLY A 334 3.21 27.00 -3.52
N LEU A 335 3.98 26.06 -4.07
CA LEU A 335 5.43 26.23 -4.23
C LEU A 335 5.76 27.14 -5.42
N ASN A 336 6.78 27.98 -5.27
CA ASN A 336 7.26 28.84 -6.36
C ASN A 336 8.29 28.12 -7.25
N THR A 337 8.50 28.63 -8.47
CA THR A 337 9.43 28.06 -9.47
C THR A 337 10.83 27.80 -8.91
N THR A 338 11.35 28.67 -8.04
CA THR A 338 12.70 28.52 -7.46
C THR A 338 12.75 27.30 -6.54
N THR A 339 11.77 27.13 -5.65
CA THR A 339 11.69 25.94 -4.78
C THR A 339 11.45 24.67 -5.60
N VAL A 340 10.61 24.73 -6.62
CA VAL A 340 10.36 23.59 -7.53
C VAL A 340 11.65 23.15 -8.25
N LYS A 341 12.49 24.09 -8.71
CA LYS A 341 13.80 23.78 -9.33
C LYS A 341 14.88 23.33 -8.34
N ILE A 342 14.70 23.56 -7.04
CA ILE A 342 15.56 22.97 -5.99
C ILE A 342 15.17 21.51 -5.76
N ILE A 343 13.87 21.19 -5.75
CA ILE A 343 13.33 19.83 -5.63
C ILE A 343 13.65 19.02 -6.89
N SER A 344 13.33 19.54 -8.08
CA SER A 344 13.60 18.90 -9.37
C SER A 344 14.78 19.57 -10.06
N LYS A 345 15.97 18.96 -9.95
CA LYS A 345 17.15 19.37 -10.72
C LYS A 345 17.07 18.99 -12.20
N THR A 346 16.12 18.15 -12.59
CA THR A 346 15.87 17.80 -14.00
C THR A 346 14.75 18.64 -14.63
N ALA A 347 14.12 19.54 -13.88
CA ALA A 347 13.13 20.48 -14.42
C ALA A 347 13.76 21.33 -15.54
N PRO A 348 13.10 21.47 -16.71
CA PRO A 348 13.64 22.28 -17.80
C PRO A 348 13.94 23.72 -17.38
N ASP A 349 14.99 24.33 -17.95
CA ASP A 349 15.32 25.73 -17.66
C ASP A 349 14.17 26.70 -17.99
N SER A 350 13.39 26.38 -19.03
CA SER A 350 12.19 27.10 -19.43
C SER A 350 10.99 26.92 -18.49
N PHE A 351 11.00 25.93 -17.58
CA PHE A 351 9.88 25.66 -16.68
C PHE A 351 9.65 26.83 -15.72
N ASN A 352 8.38 27.24 -15.63
CA ASN A 352 7.87 28.25 -14.71
C ASN A 352 6.48 27.82 -14.24
N CYS A 353 6.17 28.03 -12.96
CA CYS A 353 4.83 27.78 -12.43
C CYS A 353 3.76 28.61 -13.17
N PRO A 354 2.60 28.03 -13.52
CA PRO A 354 1.47 28.76 -14.07
C PRO A 354 1.04 29.94 -13.17
N LYS A 355 0.76 31.10 -13.76
CA LYS A 355 0.47 32.34 -13.00
C LYS A 355 -0.84 32.27 -12.20
N ASP A 356 -1.74 31.40 -12.62
CA ASP A 356 -3.06 31.11 -12.10
C ASP A 356 -3.10 29.79 -11.31
N SER A 357 -1.96 29.28 -10.84
CA SER A 357 -1.86 28.07 -10.02
C SER A 357 -2.75 28.16 -8.77
N THR A 358 -3.71 27.24 -8.64
CA THR A 358 -4.57 27.08 -7.47
C THR A 358 -4.67 25.61 -7.06
N ILE A 359 -5.06 25.35 -5.80
CA ILE A 359 -5.23 23.98 -5.30
C ILE A 359 -6.28 23.18 -6.08
N ASP A 360 -7.29 23.84 -6.66
CA ASP A 360 -8.33 23.22 -7.50
C ASP A 360 -7.74 22.62 -8.79
N HIS A 361 -6.62 23.15 -9.30
CA HIS A 361 -5.95 22.61 -10.48
C HIS A 361 -5.31 21.23 -10.23
N VAL A 362 -5.06 20.85 -8.97
CA VAL A 362 -4.57 19.50 -8.61
C VAL A 362 -5.50 18.40 -9.11
N SER A 363 -6.83 18.61 -9.11
CA SER A 363 -7.79 17.61 -9.60
C SER A 363 -7.62 17.29 -11.09
N ASN A 364 -6.95 18.16 -11.86
CA ASN A 364 -6.68 17.98 -13.30
C ASN A 364 -5.36 17.26 -13.62
N ILE A 365 -4.56 16.89 -12.61
CA ILE A 365 -3.39 16.01 -12.82
C ILE A 365 -3.88 14.67 -13.37
N ASN A 366 -3.17 14.13 -14.36
CA ASN A 366 -3.57 12.89 -15.02
C ASN A 366 -3.32 11.66 -14.12
N TYR A 367 -4.28 11.41 -13.23
CA TYR A 367 -4.22 10.43 -12.15
C TYR A 367 -5.37 9.40 -12.31
N PRO A 368 -5.17 8.11 -11.98
CA PRO A 368 -6.20 7.06 -12.10
C PRO A 368 -7.35 7.16 -11.09
N SER A 369 -7.60 8.35 -10.52
CA SER A 369 -8.73 8.66 -9.65
C SER A 369 -9.12 10.12 -9.80
N ILE A 370 -10.32 10.48 -9.33
CA ILE A 370 -10.81 11.85 -9.29
C ILE A 370 -11.18 12.17 -7.84
N ALA A 371 -10.54 13.18 -7.27
CA ALA A 371 -10.90 13.76 -5.99
C ALA A 371 -11.14 15.27 -6.17
N ILE A 372 -12.24 15.77 -5.60
CA ILE A 372 -12.64 17.18 -5.65
C ILE A 372 -13.01 17.57 -4.22
N SER A 373 -12.25 18.48 -3.64
CA SER A 373 -12.48 19.04 -2.32
C SER A 373 -13.33 20.32 -2.38
N ASN A 374 -13.90 20.71 -1.23
CA ASN A 374 -14.70 21.93 -1.06
C ASN A 374 -15.90 22.08 -2.01
N PHE A 375 -16.36 20.99 -2.65
CA PHE A 375 -17.48 21.04 -3.58
C PHE A 375 -18.81 21.31 -2.86
N ILE A 376 -19.34 22.52 -3.03
CA ILE A 376 -20.58 22.98 -2.36
C ILE A 376 -21.87 22.63 -3.13
N GLY A 377 -21.79 21.87 -4.22
CA GLY A 377 -22.96 21.45 -5.02
C GLY A 377 -23.67 22.55 -5.81
N LYS A 378 -23.14 23.78 -5.83
CA LYS A 378 -23.71 24.95 -6.53
C LYS A 378 -22.94 25.38 -7.78
N GLU A 379 -21.81 24.73 -8.05
CA GLU A 379 -20.88 25.03 -9.14
C GLU A 379 -20.66 23.78 -10.01
N THR A 380 -20.10 23.97 -11.20
CA THR A 380 -19.58 22.88 -12.03
C THR A 380 -18.06 22.87 -11.92
N LYS A 381 -17.48 21.72 -11.57
CA LYS A 381 -16.02 21.51 -11.60
C LYS A 381 -15.67 20.64 -12.80
N ASN A 382 -14.76 21.11 -13.66
CA ASN A 382 -14.30 20.38 -14.83
C ASN A 382 -12.99 19.65 -14.51
N VAL A 383 -12.94 18.37 -14.85
CA VAL A 383 -11.76 17.50 -14.65
C VAL A 383 -11.42 16.81 -15.97
N SER A 384 -10.23 17.06 -16.47
CA SER A 384 -9.68 16.45 -17.69
C SER A 384 -8.80 15.25 -17.36
N ARG A 385 -8.82 14.23 -18.23
CA ARG A 385 -7.92 13.08 -18.18
C ARG A 385 -7.48 12.70 -19.58
N ILE A 386 -6.30 12.09 -19.67
CA ILE A 386 -5.73 11.51 -20.89
C ILE A 386 -5.45 10.04 -20.58
N VAL A 387 -5.91 9.15 -21.45
CA VAL A 387 -5.67 7.70 -21.33
C VAL A 387 -4.86 7.21 -22.52
N THR A 388 -3.74 6.55 -22.24
CA THR A 388 -2.93 5.87 -23.24
C THR A 388 -3.44 4.44 -23.41
N LYS A 389 -3.72 4.01 -24.64
CA LYS A 389 -4.01 2.61 -24.96
C LYS A 389 -2.72 1.78 -24.90
N VAL A 390 -2.77 0.66 -24.19
CA VAL A 390 -1.66 -0.31 -24.05
C VAL A 390 -2.03 -1.74 -24.48
N GLY A 391 -3.28 -1.98 -24.89
CA GLY A 391 -3.72 -3.24 -25.49
C GLY A 391 -3.21 -3.43 -26.93
N GLU A 392 -3.12 -4.69 -27.36
CA GLU A 392 -2.62 -5.11 -28.67
C GLU A 392 -3.66 -4.97 -29.81
N GLU A 393 -4.95 -4.77 -29.48
CA GLU A 393 -6.06 -4.73 -30.43
C GLU A 393 -5.96 -3.51 -31.36
N ASP A 394 -5.76 -3.69 -32.67
CA ASP A 394 -5.50 -2.58 -33.60
C ASP A 394 -6.57 -1.47 -33.56
N GLU A 395 -7.85 -1.85 -33.49
CA GLU A 395 -8.99 -0.94 -33.36
C GLU A 395 -9.85 -1.34 -32.17
N ILE A 396 -10.16 -0.39 -31.28
CA ILE A 396 -10.97 -0.64 -30.09
C ILE A 396 -11.75 0.61 -29.67
N VAL A 397 -13.00 0.40 -29.21
CA VAL A 397 -13.89 1.44 -28.72
C VAL A 397 -14.23 1.18 -27.26
N TYR A 398 -13.91 2.14 -26.40
CA TYR A 398 -14.28 2.14 -24.99
C TYR A 398 -15.52 3.01 -24.78
N MET A 399 -16.56 2.44 -24.17
CA MET A 399 -17.72 3.19 -23.66
C MET A 399 -17.58 3.36 -22.15
N ALA A 400 -17.77 4.57 -21.65
CA ALA A 400 -17.70 4.83 -20.23
C ALA A 400 -19.02 4.52 -19.52
N ILE A 401 -18.93 3.93 -18.33
CA ILE A 401 -20.06 3.71 -17.42
C ILE A 401 -19.86 4.60 -16.20
N VAL A 402 -20.90 5.30 -15.77
CA VAL A 402 -20.85 6.25 -14.65
C VAL A 402 -21.82 5.80 -13.57
N ASP A 403 -21.29 5.50 -12.39
CA ASP A 403 -22.05 5.48 -11.15
C ASP A 403 -21.74 6.77 -10.37
N ALA A 404 -22.74 7.63 -10.21
CA ALA A 404 -22.55 8.99 -9.70
C ALA A 404 -22.93 9.07 -8.21
N PRO A 405 -22.10 9.69 -7.35
CA PRO A 405 -22.43 9.88 -5.93
C PRO A 405 -23.75 10.62 -5.74
N ASN A 406 -24.51 10.26 -4.70
CA ASN A 406 -25.78 10.89 -4.36
C ASN A 406 -25.68 12.42 -4.32
N GLY A 407 -26.51 13.09 -5.12
CA GLY A 407 -26.54 14.55 -5.23
C GLY A 407 -25.53 15.16 -6.21
N VAL A 408 -24.69 14.36 -6.87
CA VAL A 408 -23.74 14.82 -7.90
C VAL A 408 -24.21 14.35 -9.28
N LYS A 409 -24.25 15.27 -10.25
CA LYS A 409 -24.40 14.90 -11.67
C LYS A 409 -23.03 14.90 -12.33
N ILE A 410 -22.63 13.76 -12.89
CA ILE A 410 -21.41 13.61 -13.69
C ILE A 410 -21.80 13.63 -15.18
N GLN A 411 -21.01 14.31 -15.99
CA GLN A 411 -21.11 14.30 -17.46
C GLN A 411 -19.72 14.04 -18.04
N LEU A 412 -19.62 13.09 -18.97
CA LEU A 412 -18.40 12.77 -19.68
C LEU A 412 -18.43 13.36 -21.08
N ILE A 413 -17.31 13.92 -21.53
CA ILE A 413 -17.15 14.47 -22.87
C ILE A 413 -15.74 14.11 -23.35
N PRO A 414 -15.58 13.28 -24.40
CA PRO A 414 -16.63 12.49 -25.07
C PRO A 414 -17.14 11.32 -24.20
N GLU A 415 -18.31 10.76 -24.56
CA GLU A 415 -18.91 9.59 -23.88
C GLU A 415 -18.28 8.25 -24.32
N LYS A 416 -17.60 8.24 -25.47
CA LYS A 416 -16.85 7.11 -26.01
C LYS A 416 -15.44 7.54 -26.43
N LEU A 417 -14.49 6.62 -26.34
CA LEU A 417 -13.13 6.79 -26.83
C LEU A 417 -12.84 5.73 -27.89
N GLU A 418 -12.48 6.17 -29.09
CA GLU A 418 -12.15 5.31 -30.22
C GLU A 418 -10.65 5.37 -30.46
N PHE A 419 -9.97 4.23 -30.42
CA PHE A 419 -8.56 4.12 -30.70
C PHE A 419 -8.36 3.34 -32.00
N THR A 420 -7.68 3.96 -32.95
CA THR A 420 -7.22 3.35 -34.19
C THR A 420 -5.71 3.16 -34.16
N LYS A 421 -5.18 2.38 -35.11
CA LYS A 421 -3.74 2.21 -35.30
C LYS A 421 -3.09 3.55 -35.65
N ASN A 422 -1.96 3.88 -35.01
CA ASN A 422 -1.08 4.94 -35.52
C ASN A 422 -0.57 4.52 -36.91
N ILE A 423 -0.89 5.32 -37.93
CA ILE A 423 -0.48 5.11 -39.34
C ILE A 423 1.00 5.52 -39.51
#